data_AF-A0A9P4WZ24-F1
#
_entry.id   AF-A0A9P4WZ24-F1
#
_cell.length_a   1.000
_cell.length_b   1.000
_cell.length_c   1.000
_cell.angle_alpha   90.00
_cell.angle_beta   90.00
_cell.angle_gamma   90.00
#
_symmetry.space_group_name_H-M   'P 1'
#
loop_
_entity.id
_entity.type
_entity.pdbx_description
1 polymer ?
#
loop_
_entity_poly.entity_id
_entity_poly.type
_entity_poly.pdbx_seq_one_letter_code
_entity_poly.pdbx_strand_id
1 'polypeptide(L)'
;MANPTSPFLDLLPPELRIRIYEHLLVARTPLKGVVARRGSKYGLSTSILRTNKQIYAEARATFFSKNTFYVSSLPPPVFTDDDVQGSGAFEPPLQAKDLPLIRHLQVDPLYYPKNLKTQPGVAGWKPVCPAAERYIMNLTHVLTFVRSTLLSLSFKTDTRPYAGFSDEVFGALAVGEIDENLNDSLDVKKILTSFHVIEGNLRFRKAVRELEAVRSIAVSFNFPESDFNFQVEKAELCKRGLLFLASQTIFARSEIKIKAMLEGMGDELDEVEEEGAVILAGQRRESVVEEARRAVGAMK
;
A
#
# COMPACT_ATOMS: atom_id res chain seq x y z
N MET A 1 -49.95 18.60 11.37
CA MET A 1 -48.70 19.31 11.02
C MET A 1 -48.26 18.78 9.67
N ALA A 2 -48.14 19.65 8.66
CA ALA A 2 -47.67 19.20 7.34
C ALA A 2 -46.20 18.79 7.46
N ASN A 3 -45.86 17.56 7.05
CA ASN A 3 -44.46 17.16 6.95
C ASN A 3 -43.77 18.11 5.96
N PRO A 4 -42.60 18.67 6.29
CA PRO A 4 -41.86 19.51 5.37
C PRO A 4 -41.55 18.71 4.11
N THR A 5 -42.17 19.09 3.00
CA THR A 5 -41.95 18.50 1.68
C THR A 5 -40.59 18.95 1.17
N SER A 6 -39.76 17.98 0.78
CA SER A 6 -38.46 18.24 0.18
C SER A 6 -38.60 17.93 -1.29
N PRO A 7 -38.60 18.93 -2.20
CA PRO A 7 -38.69 18.68 -3.63
C PRO A 7 -37.65 17.65 -4.12
N PHE A 8 -36.48 17.62 -3.47
CA PHE A 8 -35.45 16.64 -3.75
C PHE A 8 -35.86 15.19 -3.42
N LEU A 9 -36.58 14.95 -2.33
CA LEU A 9 -37.02 13.61 -1.94
C LEU A 9 -38.35 13.23 -2.59
N ASP A 10 -39.23 14.21 -2.81
CA ASP A 10 -40.61 14.00 -3.26
C ASP A 10 -40.70 13.93 -4.80
N LEU A 11 -39.90 14.71 -5.53
CA LEU A 11 -39.98 14.81 -6.99
C LEU A 11 -38.89 14.01 -7.72
N LEU A 12 -37.68 13.89 -7.15
CA LEU A 12 -36.64 13.10 -7.82
C LEU A 12 -36.78 11.61 -7.49
N PRO A 13 -36.85 10.72 -8.50
CA PRO A 13 -36.77 9.29 -8.29
C PRO A 13 -35.48 8.87 -7.57
N PRO A 14 -35.50 7.78 -6.78
CA PRO A 14 -34.33 7.28 -6.05
C PRO A 14 -33.08 7.10 -6.93
N GLU A 15 -33.24 6.68 -8.18
CA GLU A 15 -32.14 6.42 -9.12
C GLU A 15 -31.39 7.71 -9.46
N LEU A 16 -32.11 8.81 -9.66
CA LEU A 16 -31.49 10.11 -9.92
C LEU A 16 -30.80 10.65 -8.67
N ARG A 17 -31.37 10.44 -7.49
CA ARG A 17 -30.71 10.80 -6.22
C ARG A 17 -29.40 10.05 -6.04
N ILE A 18 -29.39 8.74 -6.31
CA ILE A 18 -28.17 7.92 -6.28
C ILE A 18 -27.10 8.48 -7.23
N ARG A 19 -27.45 8.83 -8.47
CA ARG A 19 -26.50 9.45 -9.42
C ARG A 19 -25.94 10.78 -8.91
N ILE A 20 -26.76 11.58 -8.24
CA ILE A 20 -26.32 12.82 -7.60
C ILE A 20 -25.34 12.52 -6.47
N TYR A 21 -25.66 11.55 -5.59
CA TYR A 21 -24.74 11.13 -4.53
C TYR A 21 -23.42 10.60 -5.08
N GLU A 22 -23.45 9.82 -6.16
CA GLU A 22 -22.25 9.31 -6.83
C GLU A 22 -21.34 10.45 -7.28
N HIS A 23 -21.91 11.43 -7.96
CA HIS A 23 -21.17 12.59 -8.44
C HIS A 23 -20.54 13.40 -7.29
N LEU A 24 -21.22 13.50 -6.15
CA LEU A 24 -20.78 14.31 -5.01
C LEU A 24 -19.82 13.58 -4.05
N LEU A 25 -19.92 12.26 -3.95
CA LEU A 25 -19.34 11.48 -2.86
C LEU A 25 -18.34 10.42 -3.32
N VAL A 26 -18.22 10.12 -4.61
CA VAL A 26 -17.30 9.09 -5.10
C VAL A 26 -16.04 9.72 -5.68
N ALA A 27 -14.90 9.41 -5.07
CA ALA A 27 -13.60 9.85 -5.54
C ALA A 27 -13.06 8.91 -6.63
N ARG A 28 -12.29 9.48 -7.56
CA ARG A 28 -11.58 8.70 -8.62
C ARG A 28 -10.37 7.94 -8.09
N THR A 29 -9.87 8.34 -6.92
CA THR A 29 -8.68 7.76 -6.28
C THR A 29 -9.05 7.24 -4.90
N PRO A 30 -8.34 6.21 -4.38
CA PRO A 30 -8.58 5.71 -3.03
C PRO A 30 -8.55 6.80 -1.97
N LEU A 31 -9.53 6.77 -1.08
CA LEU A 31 -9.66 7.69 0.05
C LEU A 31 -8.63 7.31 1.11
N LYS A 32 -7.64 8.18 1.30
CA LYS A 32 -6.61 8.10 2.33
C LYS A 32 -6.98 9.04 3.47
N GLY A 33 -6.47 8.77 4.67
CA GLY A 33 -6.59 9.74 5.76
C GLY A 33 -5.65 10.93 5.62
N VAL A 34 -5.60 11.75 6.67
CA VAL A 34 -5.03 13.11 6.64
C VAL A 34 -3.50 13.15 6.42
N VAL A 35 -2.77 12.21 6.99
CA VAL A 35 -1.32 12.01 6.86
C VAL A 35 -1.01 11.42 5.49
N ALA A 36 -1.67 10.31 5.14
CA ALA A 36 -1.42 9.55 3.92
C ALA A 36 -1.78 10.34 2.65
N ARG A 37 -2.71 11.30 2.74
CA ARG A 37 -3.09 12.17 1.61
C ARG A 37 -2.09 13.31 1.33
N ARG A 38 -1.20 13.66 2.27
CA ARG A 38 -0.19 14.74 2.12
C ARG A 38 -0.77 16.05 1.52
N GLY A 39 -1.91 16.49 2.05
CA GLY A 39 -2.58 17.72 1.60
C GLY A 39 -3.44 17.60 0.33
N SER A 40 -3.46 16.45 -0.36
CA SER A 40 -4.37 16.25 -1.50
C SER A 40 -5.84 16.30 -1.08
N LYS A 41 -6.67 16.92 -1.92
CA LYS A 41 -8.13 17.02 -1.74
C LYS A 41 -8.83 16.13 -2.76
N TYR A 42 -9.87 15.42 -2.30
CA TYR A 42 -10.67 14.52 -3.15
C TYR A 42 -11.82 15.24 -3.89
N GLY A 43 -12.06 16.52 -3.61
CA GLY A 43 -13.16 17.27 -4.23
C GLY A 43 -14.56 16.77 -3.83
N LEU A 44 -14.68 16.05 -2.70
CA LEU A 44 -15.96 15.49 -2.25
C LEU A 44 -16.81 16.53 -1.51
N SER A 45 -18.11 16.55 -1.81
CA SER A 45 -19.10 17.43 -1.18
C SER A 45 -19.82 16.70 -0.03
N THR A 46 -19.09 16.43 1.06
CA THR A 46 -19.60 15.65 2.22
C THR A 46 -20.62 16.41 3.08
N SER A 47 -20.92 17.68 2.78
CA SER A 47 -21.99 18.44 3.43
C SER A 47 -23.35 17.77 3.27
N ILE A 48 -23.59 17.07 2.14
CA ILE A 48 -24.84 16.35 1.87
C ILE A 48 -25.13 15.25 2.90
N LEU A 49 -24.10 14.68 3.54
CA LEU A 49 -24.27 13.67 4.60
C LEU A 49 -24.88 14.26 5.89
N ARG A 50 -25.00 15.59 6.00
CA ARG A 50 -25.48 16.26 7.22
C ARG A 50 -26.83 16.96 7.05
N THR A 51 -27.49 16.80 5.90
CA THR A 51 -28.70 17.57 5.56
C THR A 51 -29.98 16.98 6.15
N ASN A 52 -30.22 15.69 5.95
CA ASN A 52 -31.46 15.00 6.34
C ASN A 52 -31.19 13.52 6.64
N LYS A 53 -31.98 12.88 7.52
CA LYS A 53 -31.82 11.46 7.90
C LYS A 53 -31.94 10.49 6.71
N GLN A 54 -32.91 10.71 5.81
CA GLN A 54 -33.08 9.88 4.62
C GLN A 54 -31.93 10.08 3.64
N ILE A 55 -31.57 11.34 3.36
CA ILE A 55 -30.41 11.68 2.51
C ILE A 55 -29.14 11.05 3.09
N TYR A 56 -28.92 11.17 4.40
CA TYR A 56 -27.80 10.54 5.08
C TYR A 56 -27.78 9.03 4.87
N ALA A 57 -28.91 8.33 5.03
CA ALA A 57 -28.97 6.89 4.85
C ALA A 57 -28.62 6.47 3.42
N GLU A 58 -29.23 7.10 2.41
CA GLU A 58 -28.98 6.82 0.99
C GLU A 58 -27.53 7.17 0.60
N ALA A 59 -27.10 8.40 0.90
CA ALA A 59 -25.80 8.92 0.51
C ALA A 59 -24.63 8.24 1.26
N ARG A 60 -24.82 7.84 2.53
CA ARG A 60 -23.85 7.05 3.28
C ARG A 60 -23.62 5.70 2.64
N ALA A 61 -24.68 5.02 2.20
CA ALA A 61 -24.57 3.75 1.49
C ALA A 61 -23.75 3.93 0.20
N THR A 62 -24.03 4.96 -0.59
CA THR A 62 -23.24 5.28 -1.81
C THR A 62 -21.77 5.58 -1.48
N PHE A 63 -21.50 6.42 -0.47
CA PHE A 63 -20.14 6.80 -0.08
C PHE A 63 -19.29 5.58 0.28
N PHE A 64 -19.75 4.70 1.17
CA PHE A 64 -18.95 3.57 1.62
C PHE A 64 -18.89 2.43 0.59
N SER A 65 -19.95 2.23 -0.20
CA SER A 65 -20.00 1.11 -1.15
C SER A 65 -19.26 1.36 -2.46
N LYS A 66 -19.10 2.61 -2.90
CA LYS A 66 -18.47 2.93 -4.18
C LYS A 66 -17.05 3.46 -4.06
N ASN A 67 -16.65 4.00 -2.91
CA ASN A 67 -15.28 4.43 -2.71
C ASN A 67 -14.36 3.26 -2.35
N THR A 68 -13.11 3.37 -2.79
CA THR A 68 -12.02 2.54 -2.27
C THR A 68 -11.40 3.24 -1.08
N PHE A 69 -11.29 2.57 0.06
CA PHE A 69 -10.61 3.11 1.24
C PHE A 69 -9.19 2.56 1.31
N TYR A 70 -8.21 3.45 1.44
CA TYR A 70 -6.81 3.11 1.60
C TYR A 70 -6.44 3.11 3.07
N VAL A 71 -6.22 1.93 3.63
CA VAL A 71 -5.83 1.73 5.02
C VAL A 71 -4.31 1.65 5.11
N SER A 72 -3.68 2.54 5.87
CA SER A 72 -2.24 2.53 6.10
C SER A 72 -1.87 2.57 7.58
N SER A 73 -0.64 2.19 7.88
CA SER A 73 -0.05 2.24 9.23
C SER A 73 0.69 3.54 9.55
N LEU A 74 0.63 4.52 8.65
CA LEU A 74 1.39 5.76 8.78
C LEU A 74 1.07 6.45 10.12
N PRO A 75 2.07 6.76 10.96
CA PRO A 75 1.83 7.48 12.19
C PRO A 75 1.45 8.94 11.89
N PRO A 76 0.58 9.57 12.68
CA PRO A 76 0.34 11.00 12.57
C PRO A 76 1.64 11.81 12.73
N PRO A 77 1.82 12.87 11.94
CA PRO A 77 3.02 13.70 11.98
C PRO A 77 2.91 14.65 13.18
N VAL A 78 3.04 14.14 14.41
CA VAL A 78 3.08 14.99 15.61
C VAL A 78 4.06 14.45 16.66
N PHE A 79 5.19 15.15 16.71
CA PHE A 79 6.04 15.57 17.83
C PHE A 79 5.63 15.22 19.27
N THR A 80 5.76 13.96 19.67
CA THR A 80 6.08 13.65 21.07
C THR A 80 7.17 12.58 21.09
N ASP A 81 8.26 12.86 21.80
CA ASP A 81 9.37 11.93 22.10
C ASP A 81 8.92 10.70 22.90
N ASP A 82 7.64 10.63 23.26
CA ASP A 82 7.09 9.44 23.88
C ASP A 82 7.05 8.29 22.86
N ASP A 83 7.89 7.29 23.14
CA ASP A 83 8.05 5.97 22.55
C ASP A 83 6.76 5.11 22.46
N VAL A 84 5.59 5.74 22.46
CA VAL A 84 4.29 5.08 22.24
C VAL A 84 4.18 4.73 20.76
N GLN A 85 4.94 3.69 20.41
CA GLN A 85 4.77 2.78 19.30
C GLN A 85 3.32 2.80 18.81
N GLY A 86 3.16 3.22 17.55
CA GLY A 86 1.91 3.65 16.92
C GLY A 86 0.62 3.02 17.45
N SER A 87 -0.43 3.84 17.54
CA SER A 87 -1.75 3.49 18.11
C SER A 87 -2.43 2.27 17.49
N GLY A 88 -1.95 1.78 16.35
CA GLY A 88 -2.62 0.77 15.53
C GLY A 88 -3.92 1.29 14.92
N ALA A 89 -4.26 2.57 15.13
CA ALA A 89 -5.46 3.17 14.57
C ALA A 89 -5.33 3.25 13.05
N PHE A 90 -6.42 2.94 12.36
CA PHE A 90 -6.45 3.05 10.92
C PHE A 90 -6.47 4.48 10.46
N GLU A 91 -5.83 4.67 9.32
CA GLU A 91 -5.93 5.89 8.58
C GLU A 91 -6.45 5.58 7.16
N PRO A 92 -7.66 6.04 6.77
CA PRO A 92 -8.61 6.84 7.55
C PRO A 92 -9.30 6.03 8.68
N PRO A 93 -9.82 6.68 9.74
CA PRO A 93 -10.52 5.98 10.81
C PRO A 93 -11.85 5.42 10.28
N LEU A 94 -11.95 4.09 10.19
CA LEU A 94 -13.15 3.37 9.81
C LEU A 94 -13.95 2.99 11.06
N GLN A 95 -15.21 3.42 11.16
CA GLN A 95 -16.05 3.06 12.30
C GLN A 95 -16.69 1.68 12.08
N ALA A 96 -16.82 0.89 13.16
CA ALA A 96 -17.40 -0.46 13.09
C ALA A 96 -18.78 -0.49 12.43
N LYS A 97 -19.61 0.54 12.68
CA LYS A 97 -20.96 0.67 12.09
C LYS A 97 -20.96 0.84 10.57
N ASP A 98 -19.87 1.36 10.00
CA ASP A 98 -19.70 1.65 8.58
C ASP A 98 -19.08 0.47 7.81
N LEU A 99 -18.35 -0.42 8.49
CA LEU A 99 -17.66 -1.56 7.87
C LEU A 99 -18.58 -2.43 6.98
N PRO A 100 -19.83 -2.77 7.36
CA PRO A 100 -20.71 -3.57 6.50
C PRO A 100 -21.07 -2.92 5.16
N LEU A 101 -20.83 -1.62 4.99
CA LEU A 101 -21.08 -0.90 3.74
C LEU A 101 -19.87 -0.85 2.81
N ILE A 102 -18.68 -1.18 3.31
CA ILE A 102 -17.45 -1.13 2.51
C ILE A 102 -17.47 -2.25 1.47
N ARG A 103 -17.09 -1.92 0.23
CA ARG A 103 -16.97 -2.89 -0.87
C ARG A 103 -15.57 -2.96 -1.47
N HIS A 104 -14.77 -1.91 -1.31
CA HIS A 104 -13.45 -1.81 -1.93
C HIS A 104 -12.42 -1.34 -0.88
N LEU A 105 -11.41 -2.17 -0.64
CA LEU A 105 -10.32 -1.88 0.27
C LEU A 105 -8.98 -1.96 -0.45
N GLN A 106 -8.13 -0.99 -0.18
CA GLN A 106 -6.70 -1.04 -0.49
C GLN A 106 -5.96 -0.97 0.85
N VAL A 107 -5.08 -1.91 1.12
CA VAL A 107 -4.35 -2.01 2.39
C VAL A 107 -2.88 -1.83 2.12
N ASP A 108 -2.22 -0.97 2.89
CA ASP A 108 -0.77 -0.95 2.95
C ASP A 108 -0.29 -1.92 4.04
N PRO A 109 0.27 -3.09 3.68
CA PRO A 109 0.75 -4.05 4.66
C PRO A 109 2.04 -3.57 5.34
N LEU A 110 2.70 -2.51 4.83
CA LEU A 110 3.95 -2.02 5.39
C LEU A 110 3.71 -1.40 6.77
N TYR A 111 4.52 -1.82 7.73
CA TYR A 111 4.74 -1.10 8.98
C TYR A 111 6.24 -0.91 9.09
N TYR A 112 6.72 0.33 9.01
CA TYR A 112 8.15 0.64 9.03
C TYR A 112 8.56 1.09 10.45
N PRO A 113 9.16 0.22 11.27
CA PRO A 113 9.52 0.59 12.64
C PRO A 113 10.69 1.59 12.66
N LYS A 114 10.61 2.60 13.53
CA LYS A 114 11.74 3.50 13.82
C LYS A 114 12.97 2.70 14.27
N ASN A 115 12.78 1.88 15.31
CA ASN A 115 13.78 1.01 15.89
C ASN A 115 13.42 -0.45 15.65
N LEU A 116 14.31 -1.18 14.97
CA LEU A 116 14.11 -2.60 14.69
C LEU A 116 14.62 -3.44 15.87
N LYS A 117 13.72 -4.08 16.60
CA LYS A 117 14.06 -5.06 17.65
C LYS A 117 13.91 -6.47 17.10
N THR A 118 14.86 -7.34 17.45
CA THR A 118 15.00 -8.65 16.82
C THR A 118 15.31 -9.71 17.86
N GLN A 119 14.74 -10.90 17.69
CA GLN A 119 15.04 -12.07 18.49
C GLN A 119 15.62 -13.19 17.60
N PRO A 120 16.46 -14.09 18.15
CA PRO A 120 16.88 -15.28 17.44
C PRO A 120 15.66 -16.15 17.12
N GLY A 121 15.55 -16.57 15.87
CA GLY A 121 14.46 -17.42 15.36
C GLY A 121 15.00 -18.62 14.57
N VAL A 122 14.11 -19.52 14.17
CA VAL A 122 14.45 -20.76 13.43
C VAL A 122 15.23 -20.47 12.13
N ALA A 123 15.02 -19.29 11.53
CA ALA A 123 15.74 -18.82 10.33
C ALA A 123 16.73 -17.67 10.63
N GLY A 124 17.26 -17.61 11.86
CA GLY A 124 18.27 -16.64 12.30
C GLY A 124 17.71 -15.31 12.81
N TRP A 125 16.64 -14.77 12.21
CA TRP A 125 16.07 -13.48 12.60
C TRP A 125 14.54 -13.50 12.70
N LYS A 126 14.01 -12.99 13.82
CA LYS A 126 12.58 -12.74 14.03
C LYS A 126 12.37 -11.30 14.50
N PRO A 127 11.65 -10.45 13.75
CA PRO A 127 11.32 -9.10 14.21
C PRO A 127 10.35 -9.15 15.39
N VAL A 128 10.56 -8.27 16.36
CA VAL A 128 9.63 -8.04 17.48
C VAL A 128 9.16 -6.60 17.39
N CYS A 129 7.93 -6.41 16.91
CA CYS A 129 7.34 -5.10 16.77
C CYS A 129 5.87 -5.13 17.24
N PRO A 130 5.60 -4.82 18.51
CA PRO A 130 4.24 -4.83 19.06
C PRO A 130 3.26 -3.91 18.32
N ALA A 131 3.76 -2.83 17.71
CA ALA A 131 2.94 -1.93 16.90
C ALA A 131 2.55 -2.55 15.55
N ALA A 132 3.48 -3.25 14.88
CA ALA A 132 3.15 -4.02 13.68
C ALA A 132 2.12 -5.12 14.02
N GLU A 133 2.31 -5.84 15.12
CA GLU A 133 1.36 -6.86 15.58
C GLU A 133 -0.05 -6.28 15.81
N ARG A 134 -0.15 -5.13 16.49
CA ARG A 134 -1.43 -4.42 16.69
C ARG A 134 -2.04 -3.98 15.37
N TYR A 135 -1.25 -3.45 14.44
CA TYR A 135 -1.72 -3.06 13.12
C TYR A 135 -2.30 -4.25 12.34
N ILE A 136 -1.58 -5.38 12.29
CA ILE A 136 -2.04 -6.60 11.63
C ILE A 136 -3.27 -7.19 12.32
N MET A 137 -3.35 -7.13 13.66
CA MET A 137 -4.54 -7.56 14.40
C MET A 137 -5.76 -6.72 14.03
N ASN A 138 -5.61 -5.40 13.97
CA ASN A 138 -6.68 -4.52 13.55
C ASN A 138 -7.11 -4.82 12.11
N LEU A 139 -6.17 -4.96 11.18
CA LEU A 139 -6.47 -5.36 9.79
C LEU A 139 -7.25 -6.67 9.73
N THR A 140 -6.88 -7.65 10.56
CA THR A 140 -7.61 -8.91 10.69
C THR A 140 -9.06 -8.66 11.07
N HIS A 141 -9.32 -7.82 12.08
CA HIS A 141 -10.68 -7.49 12.50
C HIS A 141 -11.50 -6.84 11.37
N VAL A 142 -10.91 -5.89 10.63
CA VAL A 142 -11.58 -5.27 9.47
C VAL A 142 -11.94 -6.31 8.43
N LEU A 143 -10.98 -7.14 8.02
CA LEU A 143 -11.21 -8.18 7.01
C LEU A 143 -12.27 -9.19 7.43
N THR A 144 -12.27 -9.60 8.70
CA THR A 144 -13.33 -10.46 9.25
C THR A 144 -14.70 -9.76 9.21
N PHE A 145 -14.77 -8.46 9.52
CA PHE A 145 -16.04 -7.73 9.52
C PHE A 145 -16.62 -7.54 8.12
N VAL A 146 -15.76 -7.31 7.12
CA VAL A 146 -16.18 -7.09 5.73
C VAL A 146 -16.29 -8.38 4.91
N ARG A 147 -16.07 -9.54 5.53
CA ARG A 147 -15.93 -10.85 4.88
C ARG A 147 -16.93 -11.16 3.75
N SER A 148 -18.22 -10.96 4.00
CA SER A 148 -19.31 -11.26 3.05
C SER A 148 -19.65 -10.10 2.13
N THR A 149 -19.08 -8.92 2.37
CA THR A 149 -19.45 -7.67 1.70
C THR A 149 -18.36 -7.13 0.79
N LEU A 150 -17.10 -7.46 1.06
CA LEU A 150 -15.96 -6.95 0.32
C LEU A 150 -15.92 -7.55 -1.10
N LEU A 151 -15.93 -6.68 -2.11
CA LEU A 151 -15.87 -7.06 -3.52
C LEU A 151 -14.46 -6.98 -4.09
N SER A 152 -13.64 -6.05 -3.58
CA SER A 152 -12.27 -5.85 -4.04
C SER A 152 -11.32 -5.62 -2.86
N LEU A 153 -10.18 -6.29 -2.92
CA LEU A 153 -9.05 -6.12 -2.01
C LEU A 153 -7.77 -5.96 -2.82
N SER A 154 -6.94 -4.99 -2.47
CA SER A 154 -5.59 -4.86 -2.96
C SER A 154 -4.60 -4.58 -1.83
N PHE A 155 -3.39 -5.10 -1.95
CA PHE A 155 -2.28 -4.78 -1.06
C PHE A 155 -1.32 -3.84 -1.80
N LYS A 156 -1.08 -2.65 -1.26
CA LYS A 156 -0.16 -1.68 -1.86
C LYS A 156 0.86 -1.22 -0.83
N THR A 157 2.07 -1.73 -0.98
CA THR A 157 3.22 -1.45 -0.14
C THR A 157 3.95 -0.23 -0.70
N ASP A 158 3.83 0.94 -0.07
CA ASP A 158 4.52 2.15 -0.53
C ASP A 158 5.72 2.46 0.36
N THR A 159 6.92 2.22 -0.16
CA THR A 159 8.17 2.45 0.58
C THR A 159 8.72 3.86 0.41
N ARG A 160 8.22 4.61 -0.58
CA ARG A 160 8.69 5.98 -0.89
C ARG A 160 8.54 6.96 0.26
N PRO A 161 7.49 6.88 1.10
CA PRO A 161 7.45 7.68 2.32
C PRO A 161 8.65 7.44 3.23
N TYR A 162 9.21 6.24 3.25
CA TYR A 162 10.27 5.82 4.18
C TYR A 162 11.67 5.99 3.61
N ALA A 163 11.80 6.16 2.29
CA ALA A 163 13.09 6.32 1.61
C ALA A 163 13.85 7.59 2.02
N GLY A 164 13.15 8.65 2.44
CA GLY A 164 13.76 9.91 2.90
C GLY A 164 13.95 10.04 4.41
N PHE A 165 13.77 8.97 5.21
CA PHE A 165 13.94 9.05 6.67
C PHE A 165 15.38 8.79 7.17
N SER A 166 16.40 8.96 6.31
CA SER A 166 17.76 9.30 6.75
C SER A 166 17.96 10.81 6.94
N ASP A 167 16.95 11.62 6.60
CA ASP A 167 16.96 13.07 6.79
C ASP A 167 16.58 13.41 8.25
N GLU A 168 17.40 12.91 9.18
CA GLU A 168 17.54 13.61 10.44
C GLU A 168 18.35 14.88 10.17
N VAL A 169 17.62 15.98 10.31
CA VAL A 169 18.09 17.33 10.62
C VAL A 169 18.32 18.22 9.40
N PHE A 170 17.26 18.93 9.03
CA PHE A 170 17.43 20.30 8.54
C PHE A 170 18.12 21.14 9.63
N GLY A 171 19.44 21.28 9.47
CA GLY A 171 20.19 22.53 9.58
C GLY A 171 20.32 23.19 10.94
N ALA A 172 21.51 23.09 11.54
CA ALA A 172 22.39 24.25 11.71
C ALA A 172 23.67 23.83 12.45
N LEU A 173 24.84 23.98 11.80
CA LEU A 173 26.19 24.20 12.37
C LEU A 173 27.34 23.26 11.94
N ALA A 174 27.14 22.20 11.16
CA ALA A 174 28.29 21.46 10.62
C ALA A 174 28.68 21.99 9.22
N VAL A 175 29.36 23.15 9.21
CA VAL A 175 30.27 23.49 8.12
C VAL A 175 31.49 22.57 8.30
N GLY A 176 31.63 21.55 7.45
CA GLY A 176 32.79 20.66 7.51
C GLY A 176 32.64 19.41 6.66
N GLU A 177 33.20 19.49 5.44
CA GLU A 177 33.85 18.40 4.70
C GLU A 177 33.03 17.17 4.27
N ILE A 178 32.62 17.22 2.98
CA ILE A 178 32.73 16.18 1.93
C ILE A 178 32.82 14.72 2.42
N ASP A 179 31.73 13.97 2.23
CA ASP A 179 31.83 12.57 1.77
C ASP A 179 30.66 12.26 0.80
N GLU A 180 31.01 12.14 -0.49
CA GLU A 180 30.13 11.84 -1.62
C GLU A 180 29.89 10.32 -1.71
N ASN A 181 28.95 9.78 -0.92
CA ASN A 181 28.21 8.54 -1.24
C ASN A 181 27.14 8.23 -0.17
N LEU A 182 26.16 9.13 -0.04
CA LEU A 182 24.95 8.96 0.76
C LEU A 182 24.12 7.78 0.24
N ASN A 183 24.33 6.61 0.84
CA ASN A 183 23.58 5.41 0.54
C ASN A 183 22.13 5.58 1.01
N ASP A 184 21.24 5.96 0.08
CA ASP A 184 19.77 5.85 0.08
C ASP A 184 19.30 4.37 0.21
N SER A 185 19.85 3.65 1.18
CA SER A 185 19.59 2.22 1.34
C SER A 185 18.37 2.01 2.22
N LEU A 186 17.22 1.86 1.59
CA LEU A 186 16.00 1.35 2.21
C LEU A 186 16.29 0.04 3.00
N ASP A 187 16.02 0.03 4.30
CA ASP A 187 16.34 -1.12 5.16
C ASP A 187 15.38 -2.29 4.90
N VAL A 188 15.89 -3.30 4.19
CA VAL A 188 15.17 -4.53 3.83
C VAL A 188 14.57 -5.24 5.05
N LYS A 189 15.26 -5.25 6.20
CA LYS A 189 14.74 -5.92 7.41
C LYS A 189 13.55 -5.17 7.98
N LYS A 190 13.58 -3.84 7.95
CA LYS A 190 12.42 -3.01 8.34
C LYS A 190 11.23 -3.23 7.40
N ILE A 191 11.45 -3.29 6.09
CA ILE A 191 10.38 -3.58 5.12
C ILE A 191 9.73 -4.94 5.42
N LEU A 192 10.55 -5.99 5.56
CA LEU A 192 10.09 -7.36 5.73
C LEU A 192 9.44 -7.63 7.10
N THR A 193 9.58 -6.71 8.06
CA THR A 193 9.06 -6.87 9.42
C THR A 193 7.56 -7.10 9.45
N SER A 194 6.77 -6.24 8.79
CA SER A 194 5.32 -6.38 8.82
C SER A 194 4.84 -7.61 8.06
N PHE A 195 5.51 -7.97 6.96
CA PHE A 195 5.22 -9.19 6.22
C PHE A 195 5.50 -10.45 7.04
N HIS A 196 6.56 -10.44 7.86
CA HIS A 196 6.85 -11.52 8.80
C HIS A 196 5.75 -11.66 9.86
N VAL A 197 5.27 -10.53 10.40
CA VAL A 197 4.16 -10.50 11.35
C VAL A 197 2.85 -11.01 10.70
N ILE A 198 2.58 -10.61 9.45
CA ILE A 198 1.44 -11.11 8.66
C ILE A 198 1.50 -12.62 8.51
N GLU A 199 2.66 -13.17 8.12
CA GLU A 199 2.82 -14.60 7.87
C GLU A 199 2.63 -15.44 9.14
N GLY A 200 3.15 -14.94 10.28
CA GLY A 200 2.94 -15.54 11.59
C GLY A 200 1.50 -15.47 12.10
N ASN A 201 0.67 -14.57 11.57
CA ASN A 201 -0.69 -14.37 12.04
C ASN A 201 -1.70 -15.28 11.30
N LEU A 202 -2.00 -16.43 11.91
CA LEU A 202 -2.99 -17.39 11.40
C LEU A 202 -4.39 -16.79 11.22
N ARG A 203 -4.78 -15.83 12.08
CA ARG A 203 -6.10 -15.20 12.02
C ARG A 203 -6.20 -14.29 10.80
N PHE A 204 -5.14 -13.54 10.49
CA PHE A 204 -5.07 -12.72 9.27
C PHE A 204 -5.22 -13.59 8.02
N ARG A 205 -4.43 -14.66 7.91
CA ARG A 205 -4.50 -15.58 6.74
C ARG A 205 -5.87 -16.22 6.61
N LYS A 206 -6.49 -16.62 7.74
CA LYS A 206 -7.86 -17.12 7.77
C LYS A 206 -8.86 -16.06 7.29
N ALA A 207 -8.76 -14.82 7.78
CA ALA A 207 -9.64 -13.72 7.38
C ALA A 207 -9.55 -13.42 5.87
N VAL A 208 -8.35 -13.39 5.30
CA VAL A 208 -8.16 -13.22 3.84
C VAL A 208 -8.78 -14.38 3.08
N ARG A 209 -8.55 -15.63 3.50
CA ARG A 209 -9.10 -16.83 2.85
C ARG A 209 -10.62 -16.81 2.79
N GLU A 210 -11.25 -16.39 3.90
CA GLU A 210 -12.70 -16.37 4.08
C GLU A 210 -13.42 -15.25 3.30
N LEU A 211 -12.73 -14.31 2.66
CA LEU A 211 -13.35 -13.28 1.83
C LEU A 211 -14.11 -13.93 0.65
N GLU A 212 -15.44 -13.82 0.64
CA GLU A 212 -16.28 -14.69 -0.20
C GLU A 212 -16.26 -14.29 -1.68
N ALA A 213 -16.37 -13.00 -1.97
CA ALA A 213 -16.43 -12.48 -3.34
C ALA A 213 -15.03 -12.22 -3.97
N VAL A 214 -13.98 -12.08 -3.15
CA VAL A 214 -12.63 -11.78 -3.65
C VAL A 214 -11.94 -13.05 -4.14
N ARG A 215 -11.72 -13.16 -5.45
CA ARG A 215 -11.02 -14.29 -6.08
C ARG A 215 -9.56 -14.00 -6.40
N SER A 216 -9.28 -12.77 -6.81
CA SER A 216 -7.95 -12.31 -7.19
C SER A 216 -7.63 -11.00 -6.48
N ILE A 217 -6.39 -10.84 -6.06
CA ILE A 217 -5.90 -9.75 -5.22
C ILE A 217 -4.77 -9.06 -5.97
N ALA A 218 -4.91 -7.75 -6.19
CA ALA A 218 -3.82 -6.94 -6.72
C ALA A 218 -2.79 -6.71 -5.60
N VAL A 219 -1.52 -6.95 -5.88
CA VAL A 219 -0.40 -6.73 -4.96
C VAL A 219 0.61 -5.81 -5.65
N SER A 220 0.89 -4.67 -5.03
CA SER A 220 1.82 -3.68 -5.54
C SER A 220 2.92 -3.39 -4.52
N PHE A 221 4.15 -3.25 -5.00
CA PHE A 221 5.29 -2.77 -4.24
C PHE A 221 5.87 -1.56 -4.96
N ASN A 222 5.82 -0.41 -4.30
CA ASN A 222 6.26 0.86 -4.83
C ASN A 222 7.55 1.27 -4.11
N PHE A 223 8.64 1.33 -4.87
CA PHE A 223 9.94 1.82 -4.44
C PHE A 223 10.22 3.19 -5.09
N PRO A 224 11.17 3.98 -4.56
CA PRO A 224 11.58 5.23 -5.19
C PRO A 224 11.93 5.11 -6.68
N GLU A 225 12.59 4.02 -7.05
CA GLU A 225 13.15 3.79 -8.38
C GLU A 225 12.35 2.81 -9.25
N SER A 226 11.41 2.06 -8.66
CA SER A 226 10.71 0.99 -9.38
C SER A 226 9.34 0.67 -8.78
N ASP A 227 8.41 0.28 -9.63
CA ASP A 227 7.07 -0.17 -9.23
C ASP A 227 6.84 -1.60 -9.74
N PHE A 228 6.45 -2.50 -8.83
CA PHE A 228 6.08 -3.88 -9.15
C PHE A 228 4.59 -4.08 -8.90
N ASN A 229 3.87 -4.59 -9.90
CA ASN A 229 2.43 -4.80 -9.82
C ASN A 229 2.09 -6.23 -10.24
N PHE A 230 1.37 -6.93 -9.39
CA PHE A 230 0.99 -8.33 -9.57
C PHE A 230 -0.52 -8.47 -9.40
N GLN A 231 -1.11 -9.37 -10.20
CA GLN A 231 -2.47 -9.83 -9.98
C GLN A 231 -2.39 -11.30 -9.55
N VAL A 232 -2.65 -11.58 -8.28
CA VAL A 232 -2.40 -12.90 -7.68
C VAL A 232 -3.73 -13.55 -7.31
N GLU A 233 -3.90 -14.84 -7.60
CA GLU A 233 -5.05 -15.58 -7.10
C GLU A 233 -5.05 -15.65 -5.58
N LYS A 234 -6.23 -15.45 -4.96
CA LYS A 234 -6.37 -15.49 -3.50
C LYS A 234 -5.88 -16.82 -2.92
N ALA A 235 -6.14 -17.93 -3.61
CA ALA A 235 -5.73 -19.27 -3.18
C ALA A 235 -4.20 -19.39 -3.12
N GLU A 236 -3.50 -18.94 -4.17
CA GLU A 236 -2.04 -18.99 -4.23
C GLU A 236 -1.41 -18.02 -3.21
N LEU A 237 -1.99 -16.81 -3.04
CA LEU A 237 -1.55 -15.88 -2.01
C LEU A 237 -1.69 -16.47 -0.60
N CYS A 238 -2.78 -17.19 -0.33
CA CYS A 238 -2.99 -17.87 0.96
C CYS A 238 -2.05 -19.08 1.17
N LYS A 239 -1.53 -19.66 0.09
CA LYS A 239 -0.63 -20.82 0.11
C LYS A 239 0.82 -20.40 0.30
N ARG A 240 1.29 -19.40 -0.46
CA ARG A 240 2.70 -18.93 -0.42
C ARG A 240 2.94 -17.80 0.56
N GLY A 241 1.92 -17.00 0.86
CA GLY A 241 2.01 -15.87 1.77
C GLY A 241 2.49 -14.58 1.11
N LEU A 242 2.16 -13.45 1.74
CA LEU A 242 2.61 -12.12 1.30
C LEU A 242 4.11 -11.92 1.52
N LEU A 243 4.69 -12.56 2.55
CA LEU A 243 6.13 -12.51 2.82
C LEU A 243 6.95 -13.08 1.68
N PHE A 244 6.49 -14.19 1.07
CA PHE A 244 7.18 -14.78 -0.08
C PHE A 244 7.25 -13.80 -1.25
N LEU A 245 6.12 -13.18 -1.62
CA LEU A 245 6.08 -12.19 -2.70
C LEU A 245 6.94 -10.96 -2.40
N ALA A 246 6.89 -10.46 -1.16
CA ALA A 246 7.72 -9.34 -0.73
C ALA A 246 9.22 -9.66 -0.88
N SER A 247 9.66 -10.83 -0.42
CA SER A 247 11.05 -11.27 -0.55
C SER A 247 11.49 -11.41 -2.00
N GLN A 248 10.66 -12.01 -2.87
CA GLN A 248 10.96 -12.13 -4.31
C GLN A 248 11.08 -10.76 -4.97
N THR A 249 10.18 -9.84 -4.62
CA THR A 249 10.20 -8.48 -5.18
C THR A 249 11.44 -7.71 -4.76
N ILE A 250 11.85 -7.81 -3.48
CA ILE A 250 13.07 -7.19 -2.98
C ILE A 250 14.31 -7.79 -3.66
N PHE A 251 14.33 -9.11 -3.85
CA PHE A 251 15.44 -9.77 -4.56
C PHE A 251 15.55 -9.30 -6.02
N ALA A 252 14.43 -9.29 -6.75
CA ALA A 252 14.37 -8.81 -8.12
C ALA A 252 14.80 -7.33 -8.24
N ARG A 253 14.37 -6.48 -7.30
CA ARG A 253 14.82 -5.09 -7.20
C ARG A 253 16.35 -5.00 -7.05
N SER A 254 16.94 -5.78 -6.14
CA SER A 254 18.38 -5.78 -5.94
C SER A 254 19.14 -6.25 -7.17
N GLU A 255 18.63 -7.27 -7.87
CA GLU A 255 19.22 -7.76 -9.11
C GLU A 255 19.21 -6.70 -10.22
N ILE A 256 18.09 -5.99 -10.40
CA ILE A 256 17.98 -4.88 -11.35
C ILE A 256 18.99 -3.78 -11.01
N LYS A 257 19.12 -3.42 -9.72
CA LYS A 257 20.06 -2.40 -9.27
C LYS A 257 21.52 -2.80 -9.53
N ILE A 258 21.89 -4.05 -9.24
CA ILE A 258 23.25 -4.57 -9.49
C ILE A 258 23.56 -4.56 -10.98
N LYS A 259 22.61 -5.02 -11.82
CA LYS A 259 22.77 -5.00 -13.29
C LYS A 259 22.99 -3.58 -13.82
N ALA A 260 22.18 -2.62 -13.37
CA ALA A 260 22.32 -1.22 -13.77
C ALA A 260 23.67 -0.62 -13.35
N MET A 261 24.19 -0.99 -12.16
CA MET A 261 25.53 -0.56 -11.72
C MET A 261 26.64 -1.15 -12.60
N LEU A 262 26.54 -2.43 -12.97
CA LEU A 262 27.53 -3.07 -13.83
C LEU A 262 27.51 -2.54 -15.27
N GLU A 263 26.33 -2.21 -15.80
CA GLU A 263 26.19 -1.57 -17.12
C GLU A 263 26.78 -0.16 -17.12
N GLY A 264 26.53 0.64 -16.08
CA GLY A 264 27.10 1.99 -15.96
C GLY A 264 28.63 2.02 -15.84
N MET A 265 29.24 0.97 -15.28
CA MET A 265 30.71 0.85 -15.24
C MET A 265 31.32 0.39 -16.59
N GLY A 266 30.52 -0.23 -17.47
CA GLY A 266 30.97 -0.65 -18.79
C GLY A 266 31.09 0.53 -19.75
N ASP A 267 30.15 1.48 -19.68
CA ASP A 267 30.15 2.68 -20.53
C ASP A 267 31.31 3.63 -20.21
N GLU A 268 31.86 3.62 -18.98
CA GLU A 268 33.08 4.39 -18.62
C GLU A 268 34.39 3.77 -19.16
N LEU A 269 34.38 2.50 -19.59
CA LEU A 269 35.54 1.83 -20.16
C LEU A 269 35.55 1.89 -21.70
N ASP A 270 34.38 1.97 -22.33
CA ASP A 270 34.27 2.05 -23.80
C ASP A 270 34.53 3.47 -24.35
N GLU A 271 34.50 4.52 -23.51
CA GLU A 271 34.94 5.89 -23.93
C GLU A 271 36.47 6.03 -24.03
N VAL A 272 37.26 5.00 -23.69
CA VAL A 272 38.72 5.00 -23.86
C VAL A 272 39.17 4.21 -25.11
N GLU A 273 38.28 3.45 -25.75
CA GLU A 273 38.62 2.59 -26.91
C GLU A 273 37.82 2.87 -28.20
N GLU A 274 37.31 4.09 -28.42
CA GLU A 274 36.88 4.53 -29.76
C GLU A 274 38.03 5.06 -30.63
N GLU A 275 39.01 4.19 -30.90
CA GLU A 275 39.65 4.09 -32.23
C GLU A 275 39.61 2.62 -32.69
N GLY A 276 38.40 2.15 -32.97
CA GLY A 276 38.16 1.08 -33.95
C GLY A 276 37.73 -0.27 -33.39
N ALA A 277 36.42 -0.53 -33.40
CA ALA A 277 35.84 -1.66 -34.14
C ALA A 277 34.31 -1.69 -34.00
N VAL A 278 33.64 -1.46 -35.13
CA VAL A 278 32.20 -1.62 -35.31
C VAL A 278 31.85 -3.12 -35.41
N ILE A 279 30.61 -3.44 -35.05
CA ILE A 279 29.81 -4.65 -35.38
C ILE A 279 29.86 -5.76 -34.30
N LEU A 280 28.80 -5.83 -33.45
CA LEU A 280 28.08 -7.08 -33.04
C LEU A 280 27.01 -6.89 -31.93
N ALA A 281 26.35 -5.73 -31.80
CA ALA A 281 25.35 -5.49 -30.72
C ALA A 281 23.88 -5.90 -31.04
N GLY A 282 23.64 -6.68 -32.10
CA GLY A 282 22.28 -6.92 -32.62
C GLY A 282 21.50 -8.11 -32.04
N GLN A 283 22.14 -9.07 -31.38
CA GLN A 283 21.51 -10.38 -31.09
C GLN A 283 21.14 -10.66 -29.62
N ARG A 284 21.52 -9.79 -28.67
CA ARG A 284 21.31 -10.05 -27.22
C ARG A 284 20.02 -9.46 -26.63
N ARG A 285 19.31 -8.60 -27.35
CA ARG A 285 18.11 -7.91 -26.84
C ARG A 285 16.83 -8.74 -26.83
N GLU A 286 16.73 -9.80 -27.62
CA GLU A 286 15.48 -10.61 -27.71
C GLU A 286 15.36 -11.72 -26.65
N SER A 287 16.46 -12.21 -26.07
CA SER A 287 16.40 -13.34 -25.13
C SER A 287 15.91 -12.96 -23.73
N VAL A 288 16.16 -11.72 -23.30
CA VAL A 288 15.88 -11.26 -21.92
C VAL A 288 14.39 -10.95 -21.70
N VAL A 289 13.68 -10.52 -22.75
CA VAL A 289 12.23 -10.25 -22.68
C VAL A 289 11.41 -11.56 -22.63
N GLU A 290 11.94 -12.65 -23.19
CA GLU A 290 11.33 -13.99 -23.17
C GLU A 290 11.41 -14.63 -21.78
N GLU A 291 12.51 -14.44 -21.06
CA GLU A 291 12.74 -15.07 -19.75
C GLU A 291 11.90 -14.41 -18.63
N ALA A 292 11.73 -13.09 -18.68
CA ALA A 292 10.80 -12.37 -17.80
C ALA A 292 9.34 -12.78 -18.04
N ARG A 293 8.95 -13.08 -19.28
CA ARG A 293 7.61 -13.62 -19.60
C ARG A 293 7.41 -15.05 -19.09
N ARG A 294 8.44 -15.89 -19.07
CA ARG A 294 8.37 -17.25 -18.48
C ARG A 294 8.19 -17.24 -16.97
N ALA A 295 8.89 -16.36 -16.25
CA ALA A 295 8.74 -16.25 -14.80
C ALA A 295 7.32 -15.79 -14.40
N VAL A 296 6.71 -14.90 -15.20
CA VAL A 296 5.30 -14.47 -15.01
C VAL A 296 4.31 -15.55 -15.49
N GLY A 297 4.67 -16.33 -16.51
CA GLY A 297 3.88 -17.47 -17.00
C GLY A 297 3.77 -18.63 -15.99
N ALA A 298 4.79 -18.82 -15.15
CA ALA A 298 4.78 -19.83 -14.08
C ALA A 298 3.89 -19.47 -12.87
N MET A 299 3.27 -18.28 -12.89
CA MET A 299 2.32 -17.79 -11.88
C MET A 299 0.85 -17.80 -12.36
N LYS A 300 0.56 -18.38 -13.53
CA LYS A 300 -0.80 -18.65 -14.01
C LYS A 300 -1.24 -20.08 -13.73
#